data_AF-A0A3R8TZ18-F1
#
_entry.id   AF-A0A3R8TZ18-F1
#
_cell.length_a   1.000
_cell.length_b   1.000
_cell.length_c   1.000
_cell.angle_alpha   90.00
_cell.angle_beta   90.00
_cell.angle_gamma   90.00
#
_symmetry.space_group_name_H-M   'P 1'
#
loop_
_entity.id
_entity.type
_entity.pdbx_description
1 polymer ?
#
loop_
_entity_poly.entity_id
_entity_poly.type
_entity_poly.pdbx_seq_one_letter_code
_entity_poly.pdbx_strand_id
1 'polypeptide(L)'
;MTATYTLDDVLRWFDPWTLEKGGNYLFAVRQLRLQNDQLTALVQGSARRPYHVWVDLKASTRTARSKLVAECSCPVGQNCKHLAAVVTQGLQLSDEADQPEAPPEPLAAPAPTPRNELLQALSRWHARSGGPAGPAAPAGPSRGLAYDLAVFEHRLSVFIHRTRRGADGVVKREKLLDLVPDMFLTPPGYMGQEDVSVLSQLWLLHQHEHRNRVDIAALLQQIVATGRAFVAHSLDPVPTRWAGPRTATLDWRAIEQSSGVAVAPTLQVHGGAKGVVLGRSGGYVDERTGDIGPLLLDVSAEDAAAFLELPVVFPDEAALVGQTLQQINPVLPHPVDGGAWETLEPSPLVPVLRLHSTEHRPPWLRQRDPSEWRDFATAVFEYGEVTRHLDDPSVFVTDAHGQLRLLARNPVEEQQRERELQATGLYRDARPVAHLPGNAPQFLPQGGDWARFMHEKAPQLLAQGWRVEPDPDFRHTVSEVDTITLDVHRDPKESSWFEVGLDIEVEGQTLALAPLLQQVLNTDPRWSRGQAASIEDDELVLLPAAGPRRLALRAGRLKPLI
;
A
#
# COMPACT_ATOMS: atom_id res chain seq x y z
N MET A 1 7.32 20.37 -8.76
CA MET A 1 6.56 19.21 -9.25
C MET A 1 5.48 18.94 -8.22
N THR A 2 4.32 19.51 -8.46
CA THR A 2 3.09 19.34 -7.71
C THR A 2 2.57 17.92 -7.95
N ALA A 3 2.46 17.09 -6.90
CA ALA A 3 1.63 15.89 -7.03
C ALA A 3 0.17 16.34 -6.90
N THR A 4 -0.44 16.62 -8.04
CA THR A 4 -1.86 16.88 -8.18
C THR A 4 -2.56 15.57 -8.54
N TYR A 5 -3.40 15.10 -7.63
CA TYR A 5 -4.32 13.99 -7.88
C TYR A 5 -5.43 14.47 -8.83
N THR A 6 -6.10 13.53 -9.48
CA THR A 6 -7.07 13.83 -10.55
C THR A 6 -8.51 13.61 -10.10
N LEU A 7 -9.47 14.06 -10.90
CA LEU A 7 -10.88 13.74 -10.67
C LEU A 7 -11.12 12.21 -10.64
N ASP A 8 -10.41 11.46 -11.47
CA ASP A 8 -10.48 9.99 -11.48
C ASP A 8 -10.00 9.37 -10.16
N ASP A 9 -9.00 9.99 -9.50
CA ASP A 9 -8.59 9.58 -8.16
C ASP A 9 -9.68 9.81 -7.12
N VAL A 10 -10.38 10.94 -7.20
CA VAL A 10 -11.48 11.27 -6.27
C VAL A 10 -12.67 10.33 -6.47
N LEU A 11 -13.03 10.03 -7.72
CA LEU A 11 -14.09 9.07 -8.05
C LEU A 11 -13.74 7.63 -7.67
N ARG A 12 -12.44 7.32 -7.56
CA ARG A 12 -11.94 6.02 -7.08
C ARG A 12 -11.94 5.93 -5.55
N TRP A 13 -11.67 7.03 -4.85
CA TRP A 13 -11.56 7.05 -3.39
C TRP A 13 -12.89 7.12 -2.67
N PHE A 14 -13.93 7.68 -3.29
CA PHE A 14 -15.24 7.88 -2.68
C PHE A 14 -16.35 7.36 -3.59
N ASP A 15 -17.37 6.74 -2.99
CA ASP A 15 -18.58 6.36 -3.71
C ASP A 15 -19.44 7.58 -4.10
N PRO A 16 -20.31 7.47 -5.11
CA PRO A 16 -21.11 8.59 -5.60
C PRO A 16 -21.97 9.27 -4.53
N TRP A 17 -22.49 8.51 -3.57
CA TRP A 17 -23.35 9.03 -2.51
C TRP A 17 -22.54 9.86 -1.50
N THR A 18 -21.33 9.42 -1.15
CA THR A 18 -20.41 10.16 -0.28
C THR A 18 -19.94 11.48 -0.93
N LEU A 19 -19.66 11.48 -2.24
CA LEU A 19 -19.31 12.70 -2.98
C LEU A 19 -20.48 13.69 -3.05
N GLU A 20 -21.70 13.21 -3.31
CA GLU A 20 -22.91 14.06 -3.31
C GLU A 20 -23.13 14.69 -1.93
N LYS A 21 -22.95 13.92 -0.85
CA LYS A 21 -23.02 14.46 0.53
C LYS A 21 -21.88 15.42 0.83
N GLY A 22 -20.68 15.18 0.32
CA GLY A 22 -19.52 16.07 0.44
C GLY A 22 -19.70 17.40 -0.27
N GLY A 23 -20.38 17.43 -1.42
CA GLY A 23 -20.72 18.65 -2.16
C GLY A 23 -21.44 19.70 -1.29
N ASN A 24 -22.28 19.25 -0.36
CA ASN A 24 -23.01 20.13 0.57
C ASN A 24 -22.13 20.75 1.67
N TYR A 25 -20.85 20.41 1.75
CA TYR A 25 -19.90 20.93 2.75
C TYR A 25 -18.73 21.70 2.13
N LEU A 26 -18.70 21.88 0.81
CA LEU A 26 -17.62 22.62 0.11
C LEU A 26 -17.44 24.05 0.66
N PHE A 27 -18.53 24.76 0.94
CA PHE A 27 -18.49 26.11 1.52
C PHE A 27 -18.09 26.14 3.01
N ALA A 28 -18.11 24.97 3.67
CA ALA A 28 -17.81 24.82 5.09
C ALA A 28 -16.34 24.43 5.34
N VAL A 29 -15.60 24.14 4.28
CA VAL A 29 -14.15 23.92 4.32
C VAL A 29 -13.44 25.25 4.53
N ARG A 30 -12.50 25.28 5.46
CA ARG A 30 -11.70 26.45 5.84
C ARG A 30 -10.25 26.01 6.03
N GLN A 31 -9.32 26.93 5.80
CA GLN A 31 -7.89 26.68 5.99
C GLN A 31 -7.38 25.46 5.22
N LEU A 32 -7.89 25.26 4.00
CA LEU A 32 -7.40 24.23 3.09
C LEU A 32 -5.95 24.54 2.72
N ARG A 33 -5.04 23.60 2.99
CA ARG A 33 -3.60 23.74 2.75
C ARG A 33 -3.07 22.47 2.10
N LEU A 34 -2.36 22.65 0.98
CA LEU A 34 -1.61 21.62 0.30
C LEU A 34 -0.11 21.89 0.54
N GLN A 35 0.57 21.02 1.28
CA GLN A 35 2.01 21.12 1.55
C GLN A 35 2.63 19.73 1.57
N ASN A 36 3.73 19.51 0.84
CA ASN A 36 4.47 18.24 0.81
C ASN A 36 3.59 17.01 0.53
N ASP A 37 2.71 17.13 -0.48
CA ASP A 37 1.72 16.10 -0.84
C ASP A 37 0.78 15.73 0.32
N GLN A 38 0.62 16.62 1.31
CA GLN A 38 -0.39 16.48 2.35
C GLN A 38 -1.45 17.57 2.20
N LEU A 39 -2.71 17.16 2.21
CA LEU A 39 -3.85 18.06 2.16
C LEU A 39 -4.51 18.11 3.54
N THR A 40 -4.59 19.31 4.11
CA THR A 40 -5.18 19.52 5.44
C THR A 40 -6.25 20.60 5.39
N ALA A 41 -7.29 20.47 6.21
CA ALA A 41 -8.35 21.47 6.30
C ALA A 41 -9.18 21.34 7.58
N LEU A 42 -9.96 22.38 7.86
CA LEU A 42 -11.02 22.38 8.86
C LEU A 42 -12.38 22.41 8.16
N VAL A 43 -13.30 21.54 8.55
CA VAL A 43 -14.64 21.46 7.95
C VAL A 43 -15.70 21.64 9.02
N GLN A 44 -16.48 22.71 8.92
CA GLN A 44 -17.58 22.96 9.86
C GLN A 44 -18.73 21.98 9.58
N GLY A 45 -18.88 20.98 10.46
CA GLY A 45 -19.96 20.00 10.42
C GLY A 45 -21.08 20.30 11.40
N SER A 46 -21.80 19.26 11.83
CA SER A 46 -22.88 19.35 12.83
C SER A 46 -22.39 19.58 14.27
N ALA A 47 -21.10 19.35 14.54
CA ALA A 47 -20.51 19.62 15.85
C ALA A 47 -20.23 21.12 16.05
N ARG A 48 -20.20 21.54 17.31
CA ARG A 48 -19.93 22.94 17.69
C ARG A 48 -18.52 23.42 17.31
N ARG A 49 -17.57 22.49 17.12
CA ARG A 49 -16.21 22.77 16.63
C ARG A 49 -16.02 22.14 15.25
N PRO A 50 -15.29 22.78 14.32
CA PRO A 50 -14.98 22.20 13.02
C PRO A 50 -14.22 20.88 13.15
N TYR A 51 -14.50 19.95 12.24
CA TYR A 51 -13.75 18.70 12.13
C TYR A 51 -12.43 18.94 11.40
N HIS A 52 -11.36 18.33 11.90
CA HIS A 52 -10.05 18.35 11.26
C HIS A 52 -9.97 17.26 10.19
N VAL A 53 -9.37 17.58 9.06
CA VAL A 53 -9.18 16.65 7.94
C VAL A 53 -7.70 16.66 7.53
N TRP A 54 -7.13 15.47 7.37
CA TRP A 54 -5.76 15.27 6.92
C TRP A 54 -5.73 14.16 5.86
N VAL A 55 -4.95 14.36 4.79
CA VAL A 55 -4.82 13.43 3.66
C VAL A 55 -3.35 13.36 3.25
N ASP A 56 -2.82 12.16 3.03
CA ASP A 56 -1.51 11.94 2.43
C ASP A 56 -1.68 11.60 0.94
N LEU A 57 -1.56 12.60 0.07
CA LEU A 57 -1.72 12.47 -1.37
C LEU A 57 -0.60 11.65 -2.01
N LYS A 58 0.61 11.70 -1.48
CA LYS A 58 1.73 10.89 -1.99
C LYS A 58 1.48 9.40 -1.73
N ALA A 59 1.02 9.06 -0.53
CA ALA A 59 0.63 7.70 -0.21
C ALA A 59 -0.61 7.27 -1.00
N SER A 60 -1.53 8.19 -1.28
CA SER A 60 -2.80 7.94 -1.98
C SER A 60 -2.67 7.85 -3.51
N THR A 61 -1.63 8.45 -4.10
CA THR A 61 -1.39 8.46 -5.56
C THR A 61 -0.17 7.63 -5.99
N ARG A 62 0.47 6.91 -5.05
CA ARG A 62 1.67 6.09 -5.30
C ARG A 62 1.51 5.08 -6.45
N THR A 63 0.30 4.55 -6.61
CA THR A 63 -0.09 3.68 -7.73
C THR A 63 -1.54 3.97 -8.12
N ALA A 64 -1.95 3.63 -9.34
CA ALA A 64 -3.34 3.78 -9.81
C ALA A 64 -4.39 2.99 -9.00
N ARG A 65 -3.97 2.15 -8.04
CA ARG A 65 -4.83 1.38 -7.12
C ARG A 65 -4.68 1.77 -5.65
N SER A 66 -3.83 2.74 -5.32
CA SER A 66 -3.60 3.18 -3.93
C SER A 66 -4.87 3.76 -3.31
N LYS A 67 -5.31 3.21 -2.18
CA LYS A 67 -6.46 3.73 -1.45
C LYS A 67 -6.14 5.12 -0.89
N LEU A 68 -7.18 5.91 -0.61
CA LEU A 68 -7.02 7.18 0.07
C LEU A 68 -6.49 6.94 1.48
N VAL A 69 -5.30 7.46 1.75
CA VAL A 69 -4.70 7.49 3.08
C VAL A 69 -5.07 8.84 3.70
N ALA A 70 -6.09 8.83 4.54
CA ALA A 70 -6.65 10.06 5.10
C ALA A 70 -7.47 9.82 6.36
N GLU A 71 -7.61 10.88 7.17
CA GLU A 71 -8.37 10.86 8.41
C GLU A 71 -9.19 12.14 8.59
N CYS A 72 -10.37 11.98 9.20
CA CYS A 72 -11.19 13.08 9.67
C CYS A 72 -11.56 12.88 11.14
N SER A 73 -11.48 13.95 11.93
CA SER A 73 -11.87 13.94 13.34
C SER A 73 -13.39 13.85 13.57
N CYS A 74 -14.18 13.51 12.55
CA CYS A 74 -15.61 13.32 12.68
C CYS A 74 -15.93 11.88 13.16
N PRO A 75 -17.13 11.61 13.71
CA PRO A 75 -17.47 10.28 14.20
C PRO A 75 -17.39 9.15 13.17
N VAL A 76 -17.41 9.48 11.87
CA VAL A 76 -17.27 8.53 10.76
C VAL A 76 -15.80 8.19 10.48
N GLY A 77 -14.86 9.08 10.80
CA GLY A 77 -13.43 8.85 10.65
C GLY A 77 -12.95 8.89 9.20
N GLN A 78 -13.15 7.79 8.47
CA GLN A 78 -12.70 7.59 7.09
C GLN A 78 -13.87 7.60 6.11
N ASN A 79 -13.60 7.79 4.81
CA ASN A 79 -14.61 7.84 3.74
C ASN A 79 -15.84 8.73 4.07
N CYS A 80 -15.60 9.85 4.77
CA CYS A 80 -16.68 10.71 5.23
C CYS A 80 -16.91 11.87 4.27
N LYS A 81 -18.11 12.46 4.31
CA LYS A 81 -18.46 13.65 3.52
C LYS A 81 -17.53 14.86 3.73
N HIS A 82 -16.85 14.97 4.89
CA HIS A 82 -15.89 16.05 5.13
C HIS A 82 -14.56 15.80 4.39
N LEU A 83 -14.09 14.55 4.36
CA LEU A 83 -12.95 14.13 3.56
C LEU A 83 -13.22 14.33 2.06
N ALA A 84 -14.40 13.90 1.60
CA ALA A 84 -14.84 14.14 0.23
C ALA A 84 -14.84 15.63 -0.11
N ALA A 85 -15.41 16.49 0.74
CA ALA A 85 -15.43 17.94 0.51
C ALA A 85 -14.02 18.56 0.39
N VAL A 86 -13.09 18.14 1.25
CA VAL A 86 -11.71 18.66 1.29
C VAL A 86 -10.91 18.23 0.08
N VAL A 87 -11.01 16.96 -0.31
CA VAL A 87 -10.33 16.41 -1.49
C VAL A 87 -10.95 16.98 -2.77
N THR A 88 -12.27 17.20 -2.84
CA THR A 88 -12.88 17.85 -4.01
C THR A 88 -12.46 19.32 -4.14
N GLN A 89 -12.39 20.07 -3.02
CA GLN A 89 -11.95 21.47 -3.08
C GLN A 89 -10.44 21.61 -3.32
N GLY A 90 -9.64 20.62 -2.90
CA GLY A 90 -8.21 20.59 -3.18
C GLY A 90 -7.89 20.45 -4.68
N LEU A 91 -8.74 19.76 -5.46
CA LEU A 91 -8.63 19.73 -6.93
C LEU A 91 -8.76 21.12 -7.56
N GLN A 92 -9.68 21.94 -7.04
CA GLN A 92 -9.96 23.27 -7.57
C GLN A 92 -8.79 24.24 -7.33
N LEU A 93 -8.07 24.09 -6.21
CA LEU A 93 -6.85 24.87 -5.92
C LEU A 93 -5.70 24.55 -6.89
N SER A 94 -5.62 23.31 -7.37
CA SER A 94 -4.62 22.92 -8.35
C SER A 94 -4.90 23.41 -9.77
N ASP A 95 -6.18 23.56 -10.13
CA ASP A 95 -6.58 24.14 -11.43
C ASP A 95 -6.40 25.67 -11.48
N GLU A 96 -6.47 26.37 -10.34
CA GLU A 96 -6.21 27.82 -10.25
C GLU A 96 -4.72 28.17 -10.32
N ALA A 97 -3.82 27.24 -9.97
CA ALA A 97 -2.37 27.41 -10.04
C ALA A 97 -1.79 27.30 -11.46
N ASP A 98 -2.59 26.86 -12.44
CA ASP A 98 -2.19 26.67 -13.85
C ASP A 98 -2.60 27.84 -14.77
N GLN A 99 -3.03 28.99 -14.21
CA GLN A 99 -3.31 30.20 -14.99
C GLN A 99 -2.02 31.01 -15.28
N PRO A 100 -1.81 31.53 -16.52
CA PRO A 100 -0.57 32.22 -16.87
C PRO A 100 -0.43 33.57 -16.15
N GLU A 101 0.65 33.72 -15.38
CA GLU A 101 0.98 34.93 -14.62
C GLU A 101 1.56 36.04 -15.53
N ALA A 102 1.26 37.30 -15.19
CA ALA A 102 1.72 38.51 -15.89
C ALA A 102 3.26 38.68 -15.83
N PRO A 103 3.88 39.49 -16.71
CA PRO A 103 5.33 39.47 -16.93
C PRO A 103 6.15 39.91 -15.69
N PRO A 104 7.36 39.38 -15.52
CA PRO A 104 8.07 39.42 -14.24
C PRO A 104 8.85 40.73 -14.03
N GLU A 105 8.89 41.18 -12.76
CA GLU A 105 9.96 42.06 -12.27
C GLU A 105 11.25 41.25 -11.99
N PRO A 106 12.45 41.86 -12.05
CA PRO A 106 13.71 41.12 -12.08
C PRO A 106 14.03 40.39 -10.77
N LEU A 107 14.45 39.14 -10.93
CA LEU A 107 14.87 38.19 -9.89
C LEU A 107 15.94 38.75 -8.93
N ALA A 108 15.61 38.82 -7.64
CA ALA A 108 16.60 38.72 -6.58
C ALA A 108 16.96 37.23 -6.36
N ALA A 109 18.25 36.94 -6.20
CA ALA A 109 18.73 35.59 -5.93
C ALA A 109 18.11 34.97 -4.66
N PRO A 110 17.89 33.64 -4.61
CA PRO A 110 17.36 32.99 -3.41
C PRO A 110 18.35 33.16 -2.26
N ALA A 111 17.85 33.62 -1.11
CA ALA A 111 18.65 33.75 0.10
C ALA A 111 19.17 32.36 0.54
N PRO A 112 20.43 32.25 1.01
CA PRO A 112 20.98 30.98 1.46
C PRO A 112 20.22 30.48 2.69
N THR A 113 19.76 29.23 2.65
CA THR A 113 19.21 28.54 3.82
C THR A 113 20.34 28.26 4.83
N PRO A 114 20.26 28.76 6.08
CA PRO A 114 21.32 28.56 7.06
C PRO A 114 21.49 27.09 7.45
N ARG A 115 22.74 26.64 7.62
CA ARG A 115 23.08 25.26 8.00
C ARG A 115 22.50 24.90 9.38
N ASN A 116 21.84 23.74 9.49
CA ASN A 116 21.12 23.31 10.70
C ASN A 116 22.01 23.16 11.94
N GLU A 117 23.26 22.73 11.78
CA GLU A 117 24.20 22.63 12.91
C GLU A 117 24.45 23.99 13.55
N LEU A 118 24.46 25.06 12.73
CA LEU A 118 24.65 26.43 13.17
C LEU A 118 23.40 26.94 13.92
N LEU A 119 22.20 26.67 13.40
CA LEU A 119 20.95 27.05 14.06
C LEU A 119 20.79 26.38 15.44
N GLN A 120 21.11 25.09 15.55
CA GLN A 120 21.10 24.39 16.84
C GLN A 120 22.16 24.92 17.81
N ALA A 121 23.37 25.22 17.32
CA ALA A 121 24.43 25.81 18.14
C ALA A 121 24.05 27.22 18.63
N LEU A 122 23.44 28.04 17.78
CA LEU A 122 22.95 29.37 18.12
C LEU A 122 21.78 29.32 19.11
N SER A 123 20.80 28.42 18.92
CA SER A 123 19.71 28.22 19.88
C SER A 123 20.23 27.81 21.27
N ARG A 124 21.17 26.84 21.34
CA ARG A 124 21.81 26.43 22.60
C ARG A 124 22.68 27.52 23.23
N TRP A 125 23.36 28.33 22.43
CA TRP A 125 24.11 29.48 22.95
C TRP A 125 23.16 30.55 23.48
N HIS A 126 22.10 30.87 22.73
CA HIS A 126 21.10 31.85 23.11
C HIS A 126 20.39 31.47 24.42
N ALA A 127 19.98 30.21 24.58
CA ALA A 127 19.37 29.69 25.80
C ALA A 127 20.30 29.76 27.04
N ARG A 128 21.63 29.73 26.85
CA ARG A 128 22.62 29.86 27.93
C ARG A 128 22.96 31.31 28.26
N SER A 129 22.75 32.24 27.32
CA SER A 129 23.02 33.66 27.47
C SER A 129 21.88 34.41 28.20
N GLY A 130 20.70 33.79 28.33
CA GLY A 130 19.63 34.26 29.21
C GLY A 130 19.87 33.81 30.65
N GLY A 131 20.41 34.69 31.50
CA GLY A 131 20.53 34.43 32.94
C GLY A 131 19.15 34.29 33.63
N PRO A 132 19.10 33.77 34.88
CA PRO A 132 17.84 33.60 35.60
C PRO A 132 17.12 34.94 35.72
N ALA A 133 15.84 34.96 35.30
CA ALA A 133 15.01 36.15 35.30
C ALA A 133 14.97 36.78 36.71
N GLY A 134 15.46 38.03 36.81
CA GLY A 134 15.29 38.86 38.00
C GLY A 134 13.81 39.18 38.26
N PRO A 135 13.47 39.66 39.47
CA PRO A 135 12.08 39.85 39.88
C PRO A 135 11.38 40.89 39.01
N ALA A 136 10.11 40.61 38.74
CA ALA A 136 9.22 41.29 37.79
C ALA A 136 9.18 42.83 37.93
N ALA A 137 9.22 43.52 36.78
CA ALA A 137 8.77 44.90 36.62
C ALA A 137 8.37 45.19 35.15
N PRO A 138 7.66 46.30 34.87
CA PRO A 138 6.22 46.52 34.94
C PRO A 138 5.51 46.17 33.61
N ALA A 139 4.16 46.13 33.63
CA ALA A 139 3.22 45.84 32.54
C ALA A 139 3.85 45.56 31.16
N GLY A 140 4.08 44.27 30.86
CA GLY A 140 4.57 43.82 29.56
C GLY A 140 3.71 44.28 28.39
N PRO A 141 4.22 44.16 27.15
CA PRO A 141 3.51 44.60 25.94
C PRO A 141 2.07 44.09 25.92
N SER A 142 1.15 44.90 25.40
CA SER A 142 -0.28 44.56 25.32
C SER A 142 -0.54 43.28 24.53
N ARG A 143 0.44 42.83 23.74
CA ARG A 143 0.45 41.57 22.99
C ARG A 143 1.60 40.68 23.46
N GLY A 144 1.40 39.37 23.37
CA GLY A 144 2.41 38.36 23.63
C GLY A 144 2.11 37.07 22.86
N LEU A 145 2.73 35.97 23.28
CA LEU A 145 2.48 34.63 22.76
C LEU A 145 1.80 33.73 23.80
N ALA A 146 1.11 32.71 23.33
CA ALA A 146 0.71 31.53 24.09
C ALA A 146 0.96 30.29 23.25
N TYR A 147 1.45 29.23 23.89
CA TYR A 147 1.74 27.94 23.28
C TYR A 147 0.71 26.92 23.76
N ASP A 148 -0.17 26.46 22.88
CA ASP A 148 -1.13 25.42 23.22
C ASP A 148 -0.58 24.07 22.76
N LEU A 149 -0.32 23.19 23.72
CA LEU A 149 0.28 21.88 23.53
C LEU A 149 -0.81 20.82 23.43
N ALA A 150 -0.75 20.03 22.37
CA ALA A 150 -1.57 18.84 22.18
C ALA A 150 -0.66 17.65 21.86
N VAL A 151 -1.10 16.45 22.26
CA VAL A 151 -0.45 15.20 21.86
C VAL A 151 -1.47 14.34 21.14
N PHE A 152 -1.17 13.98 19.90
CA PHE A 152 -1.99 13.09 19.08
C PHE A 152 -1.12 11.96 18.54
N GLU A 153 -1.55 10.71 18.76
CA GLU A 153 -0.79 9.51 18.36
C GLU A 153 0.72 9.59 18.67
N HIS A 154 1.02 10.01 19.90
CA HIS A 154 2.39 10.15 20.39
C HIS A 154 3.25 11.21 19.69
N ARG A 155 2.62 12.11 18.92
CA ARG A 155 3.26 13.27 18.27
C ARG A 155 2.86 14.57 18.96
N LEU A 156 3.85 15.43 19.18
CA LEU A 156 3.64 16.77 19.74
C LEU A 156 3.10 17.73 18.68
N SER A 157 2.01 18.41 19.01
CA SER A 157 1.50 19.56 18.26
C SER A 157 1.57 20.81 19.13
N VAL A 158 2.10 21.90 18.59
CA VAL A 158 2.21 23.18 19.30
C VAL A 158 1.53 24.28 18.48
N PHE A 159 0.40 24.78 18.99
CA PHE A 159 -0.32 25.89 18.38
C PHE A 159 0.15 27.21 18.98
N ILE A 160 0.63 28.11 18.13
CA ILE A 160 1.18 29.40 18.57
C ILE A 160 0.11 30.47 18.40
N HIS A 161 -0.38 31.02 19.50
CA HIS A 161 -1.36 32.10 19.49
C HIS A 161 -0.69 33.42 19.84
N ARG A 162 -0.98 34.46 19.05
CA ARG A 162 -0.80 35.83 19.53
C ARG A 162 -1.87 36.11 20.57
N THR A 163 -1.45 36.57 21.73
CA THR A 163 -2.35 36.96 22.80
C THR A 163 -2.43 38.48 22.90
N ARG A 164 -3.53 38.97 23.48
CA ARG A 164 -3.70 40.36 23.87
C ARG A 164 -4.15 40.42 25.32
N ARG A 165 -3.47 41.23 26.13
CA ARG A 165 -3.86 41.52 27.51
C ARG A 165 -4.86 42.68 27.52
N GLY A 166 -6.04 42.44 28.07
CA GLY A 166 -7.05 43.47 28.30
C GLY A 166 -6.68 44.42 29.44
N ALA A 167 -7.41 45.53 29.57
CA ALA A 167 -7.22 46.49 30.66
C ALA A 167 -7.54 45.91 32.06
N ASP A 168 -8.31 44.83 32.09
CA ASP A 168 -8.63 43.98 33.25
C ASP A 168 -7.51 42.97 33.59
N GLY A 169 -6.42 42.94 32.82
CA GLY A 169 -5.32 42.00 32.98
C GLY A 169 -5.58 40.62 32.36
N VAL A 170 -6.76 40.36 31.80
CA VAL A 170 -7.12 39.07 31.21
C VAL A 170 -6.41 38.90 29.87
N VAL A 171 -5.71 37.78 29.70
CA VAL A 171 -5.01 37.43 28.46
C VAL A 171 -5.95 36.65 27.55
N LYS A 172 -6.27 37.21 26.38
CA LYS A 172 -7.12 36.56 25.36
C LYS A 172 -6.29 36.15 24.15
N ARG A 173 -6.54 34.95 23.62
CA ARG A 173 -6.00 34.48 22.32
C ARG A 173 -6.65 35.31 21.21
N GLU A 174 -5.85 36.08 20.46
CA GLU A 174 -6.31 37.00 19.42
C GLU A 174 -6.26 36.34 18.03
N LYS A 175 -5.15 35.65 17.72
CA LYS A 175 -4.91 35.07 16.40
C LYS A 175 -4.00 33.85 16.51
N LEU A 176 -4.36 32.75 15.84
CA LEU A 176 -3.44 31.63 15.57
C LEU A 176 -2.39 32.07 14.54
N LEU A 177 -1.12 31.87 14.84
CA LEU A 177 0.01 32.25 14.00
C LEU A 177 0.53 31.04 13.23
N ASP A 178 0.92 31.27 11.99
CA ASP A 178 1.68 30.32 11.19
C ASP A 178 3.16 30.45 11.51
N LEU A 179 3.84 29.33 11.71
CA LEU A 179 5.28 29.31 11.92
C LEU A 179 5.98 29.66 10.60
N VAL A 180 6.74 30.76 10.58
CA VAL A 180 7.46 31.26 9.41
C VAL A 180 8.86 31.75 9.83
N PRO A 181 9.87 31.70 8.94
CA PRO A 181 11.24 32.05 9.27
C PRO A 181 11.43 33.45 9.86
N ASP A 182 10.67 34.42 9.36
CA ASP A 182 10.76 35.82 9.77
C ASP A 182 10.51 36.01 11.28
N MET A 183 9.73 35.13 11.91
CA MET A 183 9.44 35.26 13.36
C MET A 183 10.67 35.05 14.25
N PHE A 184 11.74 34.43 13.75
CA PHE A 184 13.00 34.27 14.49
C PHE A 184 14.20 34.94 13.82
N LEU A 185 14.09 35.34 12.55
CA LEU A 185 15.09 36.17 11.88
C LEU A 185 14.89 37.67 12.17
N THR A 186 13.63 38.12 12.22
CA THR A 186 13.21 39.50 12.48
C THR A 186 12.04 39.51 13.47
N PRO A 187 12.28 39.11 14.74
CA PRO A 187 11.21 38.88 15.70
C PRO A 187 10.38 40.15 15.97
N PRO A 188 9.05 40.08 15.92
CA PRO A 188 8.17 41.17 16.32
C PRO A 188 8.42 41.61 17.77
N GLY A 189 8.27 42.90 18.08
CA GLY A 189 8.59 43.47 19.41
C GLY A 189 7.75 42.96 20.60
N TYR A 190 6.79 42.05 20.37
CA TYR A 190 6.06 41.35 21.42
C TYR A 190 6.63 39.95 21.75
N MET A 191 7.69 39.52 21.05
CA MET A 191 8.40 38.27 21.27
C MET A 191 9.69 38.51 22.05
N GLY A 192 9.92 37.71 23.08
CA GLY A 192 11.16 37.68 23.83
C GLY A 192 12.21 36.74 23.23
N GLN A 193 13.41 36.77 23.79
CA GLN A 193 14.51 35.86 23.42
C GLN A 193 14.16 34.38 23.62
N GLU A 194 13.43 34.07 24.69
CA GLU A 194 12.90 32.73 24.97
C GLU A 194 11.93 32.25 23.89
N ASP A 195 11.11 33.14 23.30
CA ASP A 195 10.17 32.81 22.23
C ASP A 195 10.93 32.44 20.95
N VAL A 196 11.94 33.22 20.59
CA VAL A 196 12.77 32.98 19.40
C VAL A 196 13.46 31.62 19.49
N SER A 197 13.97 31.27 20.67
CA SER A 197 14.59 29.95 20.92
C SER A 197 13.58 28.82 20.69
N VAL A 198 12.38 28.91 21.29
CA VAL A 198 11.32 27.91 21.14
C VAL A 198 10.87 27.80 19.68
N LEU A 199 10.59 28.92 19.00
CA LEU A 199 10.13 28.94 17.62
C LEU A 199 11.15 28.36 16.65
N SER A 200 12.45 28.58 16.89
CA SER A 200 13.52 27.99 16.07
C SER A 200 13.56 26.46 16.15
N GLN A 201 13.31 25.89 17.33
CA GLN A 201 13.25 24.44 17.52
C GLN A 201 11.96 23.84 16.99
N LEU A 202 10.82 24.54 17.15
CA LEU A 202 9.57 24.16 16.50
C LEU A 202 9.69 24.17 14.97
N TRP A 203 10.46 25.11 14.42
CA TRP A 203 10.71 25.16 12.98
C TRP A 203 11.51 23.94 12.54
N LEU A 204 12.56 23.57 13.27
CA LEU A 204 13.31 22.33 13.02
C LEU A 204 12.45 21.07 13.17
N LEU A 205 11.53 21.05 14.13
CA LEU A 205 10.59 19.95 14.34
C LEU A 205 9.66 19.75 13.13
N HIS A 206 9.34 20.82 12.40
CA HIS A 206 8.56 20.76 11.15
C HIS A 206 9.40 20.33 9.92
N GLN A 207 10.75 20.28 10.02
CA GLN A 207 11.61 19.85 8.91
C GLN A 207 11.86 18.34 8.98
N HIS A 208 11.38 17.59 7.98
CA HIS A 208 11.48 16.12 7.94
C HIS A 208 12.91 15.59 8.14
N GLU A 209 13.90 16.23 7.51
CA GLU A 209 15.31 15.81 7.58
C GLU A 209 15.97 16.08 8.94
N HIS A 210 15.37 16.94 9.79
CA HIS A 210 16.01 17.43 11.01
C HIS A 210 15.19 17.17 12.28
N ARG A 211 13.93 16.76 12.15
CA ARG A 211 13.02 16.54 13.30
C ARG A 211 13.59 15.57 14.34
N ASN A 212 14.26 14.50 13.93
CA ASN A 212 14.84 13.50 14.83
C ASN A 212 16.04 14.02 15.64
N ARG A 213 16.58 15.21 15.30
CA ARG A 213 17.66 15.88 16.03
C ARG A 213 17.15 16.80 17.15
N VAL A 214 15.83 17.01 17.25
CA VAL A 214 15.23 17.85 18.28
C VAL A 214 15.08 17.04 19.56
N ASP A 215 15.62 17.55 20.66
CA ASP A 215 15.40 16.99 22.00
C ASP A 215 14.02 17.46 22.50
N ILE A 216 13.04 16.55 22.45
CA ILE A 216 11.65 16.85 22.84
C ILE A 216 11.54 17.26 24.31
N ALA A 217 12.29 16.62 25.22
CA ALA A 217 12.22 16.94 26.64
C ALA A 217 12.75 18.35 26.89
N ALA A 218 13.88 18.72 26.27
CA ALA A 218 14.44 20.06 26.36
C ALA A 218 13.54 21.12 25.72
N LEU A 219 12.94 20.82 24.56
CA LEU A 219 11.98 21.72 23.92
C LEU A 219 10.75 21.96 24.80
N LEU A 220 10.17 20.91 25.37
CA LEU A 220 9.04 21.02 26.29
C LEU A 220 9.41 21.82 27.54
N GLN A 221 10.59 21.59 28.11
CA GLN A 221 11.09 22.35 29.25
C GLN A 221 11.21 23.85 28.92
N GLN A 222 11.72 24.19 27.74
CA GLN A 222 11.84 25.58 27.30
C GLN A 222 10.46 26.22 27.08
N ILE A 223 9.52 25.51 26.44
CA ILE A 223 8.15 25.99 26.24
C ILE A 223 7.49 26.28 27.59
N VAL A 224 7.63 25.37 28.56
CA VAL A 224 7.07 25.54 29.91
C VAL A 224 7.75 26.70 30.66
N ALA A 225 9.07 26.85 30.53
CA ALA A 225 9.83 27.93 31.15
C ALA A 225 9.39 29.34 30.71
N THR A 226 8.77 29.47 29.53
CA THR A 226 8.17 30.75 29.08
C THR A 226 7.01 31.22 29.96
N GLY A 227 6.44 30.36 30.80
CA GLY A 227 5.24 30.63 31.61
C GLY A 227 3.97 30.88 30.78
N ARG A 228 4.01 30.61 29.47
CA ARG A 228 2.96 30.92 28.49
C ARG A 228 2.43 29.68 27.77
N ALA A 229 2.69 28.51 28.33
CA ALA A 229 2.30 27.23 27.78
C ALA A 229 1.04 26.69 28.47
N PHE A 230 0.15 26.12 27.66
CA PHE A 230 -1.14 25.61 28.08
C PHE A 230 -1.43 24.27 27.39
N VAL A 231 -2.24 23.43 27.99
CA VAL A 231 -2.79 22.24 27.33
C VAL A 231 -3.95 22.65 26.41
N ALA A 232 -3.94 22.14 25.18
CA ALA A 232 -4.98 22.37 24.18
C ALA A 232 -6.23 21.49 24.42
N HIS A 233 -6.95 21.65 25.54
CA HIS A 233 -8.24 20.96 25.76
C HIS A 233 -9.45 21.92 25.72
N SER A 234 -10.59 21.36 25.33
CA SER A 234 -11.86 22.03 25.06
C SER A 234 -12.65 22.44 26.31
N LEU A 235 -12.36 23.62 26.88
CA LEU A 235 -13.30 24.59 27.50
C LEU A 235 -12.50 25.62 28.33
N ASP A 236 -11.49 25.17 29.07
CA ASP A 236 -10.60 26.01 29.88
C ASP A 236 -9.11 25.65 29.64
N PRO A 237 -8.24 26.64 29.39
CA PRO A 237 -6.82 26.37 29.17
C PRO A 237 -6.11 26.04 30.49
N VAL A 238 -5.59 24.82 30.60
CA VAL A 238 -4.82 24.37 31.76
C VAL A 238 -3.37 24.86 31.61
N PRO A 239 -2.85 25.72 32.51
CA PRO A 239 -1.46 26.17 32.43
C PRO A 239 -0.51 25.01 32.71
N THR A 240 0.61 24.96 32.01
CA THR A 240 1.57 23.87 32.15
C THR A 240 2.65 24.20 33.17
N ARG A 241 3.22 23.15 33.78
CA ARG A 241 4.35 23.25 34.71
C ARG A 241 5.31 22.10 34.51
N TRP A 242 6.59 22.36 34.77
CA TRP A 242 7.63 21.36 34.62
C TRP A 242 7.59 20.45 35.85
N ALA A 243 7.46 19.15 35.59
CA ALA A 243 7.32 18.11 36.58
C ALA A 243 8.43 17.05 36.42
N GLY A 244 8.55 16.19 37.42
CA GLY A 244 9.51 15.08 37.41
C GLY A 244 9.25 14.06 36.30
N PRO A 245 10.20 13.16 36.06
CA PRO A 245 10.05 12.09 35.08
C PRO A 245 8.84 11.18 35.38
N ARG A 246 8.21 10.65 34.32
CA ARG A 246 7.20 9.58 34.41
C ARG A 246 7.62 8.39 33.58
N THR A 247 7.33 7.20 34.09
CA THR A 247 7.53 5.93 33.38
C THR A 247 6.45 5.73 32.31
N ALA A 248 6.84 5.11 31.21
CA ALA A 248 5.93 4.69 30.16
C ALA A 248 6.35 3.37 29.54
N THR A 249 5.36 2.57 29.21
CA THR A 249 5.53 1.24 28.63
C THR A 249 5.00 1.23 27.20
N LEU A 250 5.73 0.56 26.31
CA LEU A 250 5.23 0.23 24.98
C LEU A 250 4.29 -0.96 25.11
N ASP A 251 3.24 -0.96 24.31
CA ASP A 251 2.24 -2.04 24.29
C ASP A 251 1.56 -2.10 22.93
N TRP A 252 0.66 -3.06 22.77
CA TRP A 252 -0.23 -3.19 21.62
C TRP A 252 -1.68 -2.93 22.03
N ARG A 253 -2.40 -2.16 21.22
CA ARG A 253 -3.81 -1.86 21.45
C ARG A 253 -4.66 -2.49 20.34
N ALA A 254 -5.64 -3.30 20.71
CA ALA A 254 -6.64 -3.79 19.79
C ALA A 254 -7.45 -2.64 19.18
N ILE A 255 -7.65 -2.69 17.87
CA ILE A 255 -8.45 -1.75 17.09
C ILE A 255 -9.37 -2.52 16.14
N GLU A 256 -10.57 -2.00 15.92
CA GLU A 256 -11.50 -2.55 14.94
C GLU A 256 -11.27 -1.90 13.58
N GLN A 257 -11.11 -2.73 12.54
CA GLN A 257 -10.98 -2.34 11.15
C GLN A 257 -12.12 -2.98 10.34
N SER A 258 -12.37 -2.46 9.14
CA SER A 258 -13.37 -3.04 8.23
C SER A 258 -13.09 -4.49 7.85
N SER A 259 -11.83 -4.92 7.94
CA SER A 259 -11.36 -6.28 7.63
C SER A 259 -11.26 -7.20 8.86
N GLY A 260 -11.57 -6.72 10.07
CA GLY A 260 -11.46 -7.49 11.30
C GLY A 260 -10.77 -6.73 12.44
N VAL A 261 -10.40 -7.45 13.50
CA VAL A 261 -9.66 -6.90 14.63
C VAL A 261 -8.17 -6.93 14.31
N ALA A 262 -7.48 -5.79 14.47
CA ALA A 262 -6.04 -5.64 14.33
C ALA A 262 -5.45 -5.09 15.64
N VAL A 263 -4.12 -5.07 15.76
CA VAL A 263 -3.43 -4.42 16.87
C VAL A 263 -2.55 -3.29 16.37
N ALA A 264 -2.51 -2.17 17.08
CA ALA A 264 -1.65 -1.03 16.77
C ALA A 264 -0.66 -0.79 17.90
N PRO A 265 0.58 -0.37 17.60
CA PRO A 265 1.53 -0.01 18.64
C PRO A 265 0.98 1.15 19.46
N THR A 266 1.22 1.13 20.76
CA THR A 266 0.78 2.18 21.67
C THR A 266 1.80 2.43 22.76
N LEU A 267 1.72 3.62 23.37
CA LEU A 267 2.52 4.03 24.50
C LEU A 267 1.60 4.39 25.66
N GLN A 268 1.75 3.65 26.76
CA GLN A 268 1.01 3.89 27.99
C GLN A 268 1.90 4.64 28.99
N VAL A 269 1.50 5.86 29.36
CA VAL A 269 2.23 6.66 30.35
C VAL A 269 1.56 6.53 31.71
N HIS A 270 2.35 6.28 32.74
CA HIS A 270 1.85 6.19 34.11
C HIS A 270 1.11 7.47 34.52
N GLY A 271 -0.06 7.30 35.16
CA GLY A 271 -0.92 8.41 35.57
C GLY A 271 -1.81 8.99 34.46
N GLY A 272 -1.89 8.33 33.29
CA GLY A 272 -2.84 8.69 32.22
C GLY A 272 -2.46 9.93 31.41
N ALA A 273 -1.20 10.37 31.50
CA ALA A 273 -0.68 11.42 30.63
C ALA A 273 -0.51 10.96 29.18
N LYS A 274 -0.39 11.90 28.25
CA LYS A 274 -0.06 11.60 26.86
C LYS A 274 1.45 11.65 26.66
N GLY A 275 2.04 10.57 26.16
CA GLY A 275 3.48 10.50 25.89
C GLY A 275 3.81 10.92 24.46
N VAL A 276 4.98 11.53 24.27
CA VAL A 276 5.58 11.88 22.98
C VAL A 276 6.96 11.25 22.92
N VAL A 277 7.29 10.62 21.80
CA VAL A 277 8.63 10.07 21.54
C VAL A 277 9.06 10.49 20.14
N LEU A 278 10.25 11.09 20.02
CA LEU A 278 10.82 11.45 18.72
C LEU A 278 12.35 11.39 18.76
N GLY A 279 12.94 10.69 17.80
CA GLY A 279 14.38 10.54 17.71
C GLY A 279 14.96 9.96 19.00
N ARG A 280 15.78 10.76 19.70
CA ARG A 280 16.54 10.33 20.89
C ARG A 280 15.94 10.76 22.22
N SER A 281 14.74 11.35 22.21
CA SER A 281 14.12 11.91 23.42
C SER A 281 12.62 11.61 23.48
N GLY A 282 12.09 11.52 24.70
CA GLY A 282 10.65 11.45 24.96
C GLY A 282 10.23 12.40 26.09
N GLY A 283 8.96 12.79 26.06
CA GLY A 283 8.33 13.60 27.10
C GLY A 283 6.87 13.20 27.30
N TYR A 284 6.21 13.77 28.30
CA TYR A 284 4.78 13.61 28.49
C TYR A 284 4.08 14.96 28.68
N VAL A 285 2.79 14.98 28.38
CA VAL A 285 1.86 16.08 28.68
C VAL A 285 0.66 15.49 29.40
N ASP A 286 0.47 15.86 30.66
CA ASP A 286 -0.72 15.50 31.44
C ASP A 286 -1.80 16.55 31.21
N GLU A 287 -2.78 16.21 30.37
CA GLU A 287 -3.80 17.17 29.94
C GLU A 287 -4.73 17.64 31.07
N ARG A 288 -4.80 16.87 32.17
CA ARG A 288 -5.66 17.16 33.31
C ARG A 288 -4.98 18.07 34.33
N THR A 289 -3.69 17.86 34.57
CA THR A 289 -2.94 18.60 35.62
C THR A 289 -2.07 19.71 35.06
N GLY A 290 -1.76 19.69 33.76
CA GLY A 290 -0.76 20.57 33.15
C GLY A 290 0.69 20.14 33.42
N ASP A 291 0.91 18.99 34.07
CA ASP A 291 2.26 18.48 34.30
C ASP A 291 2.91 18.08 32.96
N ILE A 292 4.12 18.57 32.74
CA ILE A 292 4.95 18.23 31.60
C ILE A 292 6.32 17.83 32.10
N GLY A 293 6.88 16.74 31.58
CA GLY A 293 8.18 16.28 32.01
C GLY A 293 8.81 15.25 31.08
N PRO A 294 10.01 14.78 31.43
CA PRO A 294 10.70 13.77 30.65
C PRO A 294 10.02 12.40 30.79
N LEU A 295 10.12 11.59 29.74
CA LEU A 295 9.61 10.22 29.72
C LEU A 295 10.73 9.22 30.01
N LEU A 296 10.48 8.25 30.89
CA LEU A 296 11.36 7.11 31.13
C LEU A 296 10.76 5.90 30.42
N LEU A 297 11.53 5.32 29.50
CA LEU A 297 11.16 4.17 28.68
C LEU A 297 12.03 2.98 29.07
N ASP A 298 11.49 1.78 28.94
CA ASP A 298 12.23 0.52 29.19
C ASP A 298 13.21 0.18 28.06
N VAL A 299 13.08 0.84 26.92
CA VAL A 299 13.96 0.74 25.74
C VAL A 299 14.53 2.12 25.37
N SER A 300 15.45 2.16 24.41
CA SER A 300 15.95 3.43 23.89
C SER A 300 14.82 4.25 23.26
N ALA A 301 14.92 5.58 23.32
CA ALA A 301 13.92 6.45 22.68
C ALA A 301 13.85 6.26 21.14
N GLU A 302 14.96 5.83 20.53
CA GLU A 302 15.02 5.52 19.09
C GLU A 302 14.22 4.25 18.78
N ASP A 303 14.39 3.17 19.56
CA ASP A 303 13.60 1.94 19.41
C ASP A 303 12.12 2.19 19.68
N ALA A 304 11.80 2.99 20.71
CA ALA A 304 10.42 3.35 21.01
C ALA A 304 9.78 4.18 19.89
N ALA A 305 10.51 5.16 19.32
CA ALA A 305 10.01 5.93 18.17
C ALA A 305 9.75 5.02 16.96
N ALA A 306 10.69 4.12 16.65
CA ALA A 306 10.55 3.18 15.53
C ALA A 306 9.37 2.20 15.75
N PHE A 307 9.21 1.68 16.97
CA PHE A 307 8.09 0.81 17.34
C PHE A 307 6.74 1.51 17.17
N LEU A 308 6.62 2.76 17.61
CA LEU A 308 5.37 3.54 17.50
C LEU A 308 5.05 3.98 16.07
N GLU A 309 6.01 3.93 15.14
CA GLU A 309 5.79 4.16 13.71
C GLU A 309 5.39 2.90 12.94
N LEU A 310 5.33 1.72 13.59
CA LEU A 310 4.88 0.49 12.95
C LEU A 310 3.42 0.61 12.49
N PRO A 311 3.08 0.02 11.33
CA PRO A 311 1.70 -0.06 10.89
C PRO A 311 0.87 -0.95 11.84
N VAL A 312 -0.45 -0.89 11.66
CA VAL A 312 -1.36 -1.85 12.29
C VAL A 312 -0.98 -3.26 11.85
N VAL A 313 -1.05 -4.19 12.79
CA VAL A 313 -0.66 -5.59 12.60
C VAL A 313 -1.93 -6.44 12.66
N PHE A 314 -2.17 -7.20 11.60
CA PHE A 314 -3.29 -8.14 11.57
C PHE A 314 -2.93 -9.46 12.29
N PRO A 315 -3.93 -10.26 12.72
CA PRO A 315 -3.68 -11.49 13.47
C PRO A 315 -2.76 -12.50 12.76
N ASP A 316 -2.79 -12.54 11.42
CA ASP A 316 -1.95 -13.37 10.56
C ASP A 316 -0.50 -12.87 10.43
N GLU A 317 -0.24 -11.59 10.70
CA GLU A 317 1.08 -10.96 10.65
C GLU A 317 1.78 -10.95 12.03
N ALA A 318 1.00 -11.05 13.11
CA ALA A 318 1.46 -10.79 14.47
C ALA A 318 2.63 -11.67 14.91
N ALA A 319 2.66 -12.94 14.49
CA ALA A 319 3.76 -13.85 14.81
C ALA A 319 5.11 -13.44 14.18
N LEU A 320 5.09 -13.02 12.90
CA LEU A 320 6.30 -12.57 12.19
C LEU A 320 6.83 -11.26 12.78
N VAL A 321 5.92 -10.31 13.05
CA VAL A 321 6.26 -9.02 13.66
C VAL A 321 6.87 -9.26 15.04
N GLY A 322 6.26 -10.13 15.85
CA GLY A 322 6.81 -10.52 17.14
C GLY A 322 8.25 -11.06 17.06
N GLN A 323 8.51 -12.08 16.25
CA GLN A 323 9.86 -12.65 16.12
C GLN A 323 10.89 -11.62 15.66
N THR A 324 10.52 -10.74 14.73
CA THR A 324 11.40 -9.68 14.24
C THR A 324 11.73 -8.69 15.37
N LEU A 325 10.73 -8.29 16.16
CA LEU A 325 10.93 -7.42 17.32
C LEU A 325 11.84 -8.07 18.37
N GLN A 326 11.69 -9.36 18.64
CA GLN A 326 12.55 -10.11 19.56
C GLN A 326 14.03 -10.08 19.14
N GLN A 327 14.31 -10.17 17.84
CA GLN A 327 15.67 -10.11 17.29
C GLN A 327 16.26 -8.69 17.35
N ILE A 328 15.42 -7.67 17.15
CA ILE A 328 15.84 -6.26 17.22
C ILE A 328 16.16 -5.89 18.68
N ASN A 329 15.19 -6.10 19.57
CA ASN A 329 15.34 -5.81 21.00
C ASN A 329 14.35 -6.68 21.81
N PRO A 330 14.84 -7.61 22.66
CA PRO A 330 14.02 -8.58 23.38
C PRO A 330 13.09 -7.96 24.44
N VAL A 331 13.25 -6.68 24.75
CA VAL A 331 12.40 -5.94 25.70
C VAL A 331 11.15 -5.36 25.02
N LEU A 332 11.13 -5.30 23.67
CA LEU A 332 9.96 -4.79 22.94
C LEU A 332 8.75 -5.75 23.10
N PRO A 333 7.53 -5.20 23.26
CA PRO A 333 6.34 -6.01 23.44
C PRO A 333 5.95 -6.74 22.16
N HIS A 334 5.48 -7.98 22.30
CA HIS A 334 4.96 -8.76 21.19
C HIS A 334 3.48 -8.41 20.93
N PRO A 335 3.02 -8.42 19.67
CA PRO A 335 1.63 -8.16 19.32
C PRO A 335 0.65 -9.26 19.80
N VAL A 336 1.13 -10.40 20.29
CA VAL A 336 0.33 -11.47 20.88
C VAL A 336 1.05 -12.07 22.10
N ASP A 337 0.36 -12.16 23.23
CA ASP A 337 0.86 -12.87 24.41
C ASP A 337 0.76 -14.39 24.18
N GLY A 338 1.86 -15.04 23.80
CA GLY A 338 2.06 -16.48 24.04
C GLY A 338 2.51 -17.36 22.87
N GLY A 339 3.69 -17.96 23.04
CA GLY A 339 4.03 -19.29 22.49
C GLY A 339 4.83 -19.33 21.19
N ALA A 340 5.97 -20.03 21.23
CA ALA A 340 6.62 -20.52 20.02
C ALA A 340 5.66 -21.51 19.32
N TRP A 341 5.40 -21.28 18.02
CA TRP A 341 4.54 -22.15 17.22
C TRP A 341 5.19 -23.50 16.98
N GLU A 342 4.39 -24.57 17.01
CA GLU A 342 4.84 -25.88 16.55
C GLU A 342 4.98 -25.85 15.03
N THR A 343 6.17 -26.19 14.55
CA THR A 343 6.44 -26.40 13.13
C THR A 343 5.75 -27.67 12.69
N LEU A 344 5.00 -27.59 11.59
CA LEU A 344 4.42 -28.76 10.92
C LEU A 344 5.56 -29.65 10.44
N GLU A 345 5.43 -30.96 10.65
CA GLU A 345 6.47 -31.92 10.29
C GLU A 345 6.88 -31.76 8.81
N PRO A 346 8.19 -31.80 8.51
CA PRO A 346 8.67 -31.58 7.16
C PRO A 346 8.05 -32.61 6.22
N SER A 347 7.29 -32.14 5.24
CA SER A 347 6.72 -32.97 4.18
C SER A 347 7.47 -32.72 2.88
N PRO A 348 7.66 -33.76 2.03
CA PRO A 348 8.29 -33.59 0.74
C PRO A 348 7.48 -32.64 -0.14
N LEU A 349 8.19 -31.75 -0.84
CA LEU A 349 7.60 -30.81 -1.78
C LEU A 349 7.10 -31.54 -3.04
N VAL A 350 5.82 -31.42 -3.36
CA VAL A 350 5.27 -31.86 -4.64
C VAL A 350 4.98 -30.64 -5.52
N PRO A 351 5.72 -30.44 -6.63
CA PRO A 351 5.50 -29.31 -7.51
C PRO A 351 4.34 -29.59 -8.48
N VAL A 352 3.40 -28.65 -8.56
CA VAL A 352 2.19 -28.73 -9.38
C VAL A 352 2.14 -27.50 -10.30
N LEU A 353 2.07 -27.74 -11.60
CA LEU A 353 1.86 -26.72 -12.62
C LEU A 353 0.37 -26.68 -12.96
N ARG A 354 -0.32 -25.60 -12.57
CA ARG A 354 -1.72 -25.39 -12.93
C ARG A 354 -1.84 -24.56 -14.19
N LEU A 355 -2.72 -24.95 -15.11
CA LEU A 355 -2.91 -24.29 -16.40
C LEU A 355 -4.28 -23.64 -16.46
N HIS A 356 -4.30 -22.35 -16.79
CA HIS A 356 -5.48 -21.51 -16.72
C HIS A 356 -5.79 -20.86 -18.05
N SER A 357 -7.08 -20.70 -18.34
CA SER A 357 -7.59 -19.88 -19.45
C SER A 357 -8.65 -18.94 -18.89
N THR A 358 -8.41 -17.63 -18.96
CA THR A 358 -9.36 -16.61 -18.50
C THR A 358 -9.77 -15.69 -19.63
N GLU A 359 -11.04 -15.28 -19.61
CA GLU A 359 -11.50 -14.16 -20.42
C GLU A 359 -10.89 -12.87 -19.83
N HIS A 360 -10.26 -12.08 -20.69
CA HIS A 360 -9.72 -10.76 -20.36
C HIS A 360 -10.34 -9.72 -21.28
N ARG A 361 -10.93 -8.69 -20.67
CA ARG A 361 -11.49 -7.56 -21.40
C ARG A 361 -10.67 -6.30 -21.13
N PRO A 362 -9.79 -5.89 -22.06
CA PRO A 362 -9.07 -4.64 -21.92
C PRO A 362 -10.01 -3.43 -21.81
N PRO A 363 -9.65 -2.38 -21.04
CA PRO A 363 -10.52 -1.21 -20.83
C PRO A 363 -10.88 -0.46 -22.12
N TRP A 364 -10.05 -0.59 -23.17
CA TRP A 364 -10.26 0.06 -24.48
C TRP A 364 -11.19 -0.72 -25.42
N LEU A 365 -11.60 -1.93 -25.05
CA LEU A 365 -12.47 -2.78 -25.87
C LEU A 365 -13.94 -2.35 -25.73
N ARG A 366 -14.64 -2.07 -26.85
CA ARG A 366 -16.05 -1.66 -26.80
C ARG A 366 -16.93 -2.82 -26.34
N GLN A 367 -18.15 -2.53 -25.87
CA GLN A 367 -19.08 -3.54 -25.36
C GLN A 367 -19.45 -4.63 -26.40
N ARG A 368 -19.36 -4.32 -27.69
CA ARG A 368 -19.63 -5.25 -28.80
C ARG A 368 -18.40 -6.00 -29.32
N ASP A 369 -17.20 -5.60 -28.90
CA ASP A 369 -15.98 -6.27 -29.31
C ASP A 369 -15.85 -7.59 -28.53
N PRO A 370 -15.42 -8.68 -29.19
CA PRO A 370 -15.25 -9.97 -28.54
C PRO A 370 -14.10 -9.90 -27.54
N SER A 371 -14.31 -10.41 -26.32
CA SER A 371 -13.28 -10.40 -25.29
C SER A 371 -12.03 -11.16 -25.76
N GLU A 372 -10.87 -10.69 -25.30
CA GLU A 372 -9.64 -11.43 -25.47
C GLU A 372 -9.62 -12.57 -24.46
N TRP A 373 -8.90 -13.63 -24.78
CA TRP A 373 -8.63 -14.68 -23.81
C TRP A 373 -7.14 -14.75 -23.53
N ARG A 374 -6.80 -15.05 -22.28
CA ARG A 374 -5.44 -15.17 -21.79
C ARG A 374 -5.24 -16.57 -21.23
N ASP A 375 -4.18 -17.23 -21.68
CA ASP A 375 -3.78 -18.54 -21.19
C ASP A 375 -2.43 -18.39 -20.48
N PHE A 376 -2.34 -18.90 -19.26
CA PHE A 376 -1.15 -18.81 -18.42
C PHE A 376 -1.05 -20.01 -17.49
N ALA A 377 0.15 -20.30 -16.98
CA ALA A 377 0.34 -21.28 -15.93
C ALA A 377 0.68 -20.62 -14.59
N THR A 378 0.40 -21.31 -13.49
CA THR A 378 0.93 -20.99 -12.16
C THR A 378 1.63 -22.19 -11.54
N ALA A 379 2.66 -21.91 -10.75
CA ALA A 379 3.35 -22.93 -9.96
C ALA A 379 2.80 -22.98 -8.54
N VAL A 380 2.37 -24.17 -8.13
CA VAL A 380 1.86 -24.49 -6.80
C VAL A 380 2.73 -25.58 -6.19
N PHE A 381 2.98 -25.47 -4.90
CA PHE A 381 3.81 -26.35 -4.11
C PHE A 381 2.96 -26.98 -3.01
N GLU A 382 2.78 -28.29 -3.09
CA GLU A 382 2.06 -29.05 -2.08
C GLU A 382 3.04 -29.60 -1.05
N TYR A 383 2.73 -29.36 0.22
CA TYR A 383 3.44 -29.82 1.41
C TYR A 383 2.47 -30.63 2.25
N GLY A 384 2.33 -31.93 1.95
CA GLY A 384 1.29 -32.75 2.55
C GLY A 384 -0.11 -32.27 2.12
N GLU A 385 -0.93 -31.84 3.08
CA GLU A 385 -2.29 -31.33 2.82
C GLU A 385 -2.34 -29.83 2.48
N VAL A 386 -1.20 -29.12 2.55
CA VAL A 386 -1.16 -27.67 2.35
C VAL A 386 -0.57 -27.29 1.01
N THR A 387 -1.23 -26.37 0.31
CA THR A 387 -0.74 -25.83 -0.97
C THR A 387 -0.30 -24.38 -0.85
N ARG A 388 0.87 -24.02 -1.39
CA ARG A 388 1.37 -22.64 -1.47
C ARG A 388 1.75 -22.29 -2.90
N HIS A 389 1.54 -21.05 -3.30
CA HIS A 389 2.04 -20.57 -4.60
C HIS A 389 3.53 -20.27 -4.52
N LEU A 390 4.23 -20.34 -5.65
CA LEU A 390 5.57 -19.77 -5.77
C LEU A 390 5.52 -18.27 -5.43
N ASP A 391 6.52 -17.78 -4.71
CA ASP A 391 6.62 -16.41 -4.14
C ASP A 391 5.55 -16.05 -3.09
N ASP A 392 4.68 -16.97 -2.66
CA ASP A 392 3.81 -16.73 -1.52
C ASP A 392 4.68 -16.38 -0.30
N PRO A 393 4.55 -15.21 0.34
CA PRO A 393 5.38 -14.86 1.48
C PRO A 393 4.97 -15.60 2.77
N SER A 394 3.81 -16.26 2.78
CA SER A 394 3.27 -16.90 3.97
C SER A 394 3.95 -18.23 4.28
N VAL A 395 4.44 -18.34 5.52
CA VAL A 395 4.97 -19.57 6.13
C VAL A 395 3.99 -20.17 7.14
N PHE A 396 2.75 -19.68 7.19
CA PHE A 396 1.76 -20.10 8.18
C PHE A 396 0.64 -20.90 7.53
N VAL A 397 0.19 -21.95 8.20
CA VAL A 397 -0.85 -22.87 7.69
C VAL A 397 -1.78 -23.25 8.83
N THR A 398 -3.06 -23.45 8.52
CA THR A 398 -4.03 -23.95 9.50
C THR A 398 -4.13 -25.46 9.36
N ASP A 399 -3.95 -26.20 10.45
CA ASP A 399 -4.10 -27.66 10.46
C ASP A 399 -5.57 -28.10 10.40
N ALA A 400 -5.79 -29.42 10.30
CA ALA A 400 -7.12 -30.02 10.25
C ALA A 400 -8.00 -29.77 11.50
N HIS A 401 -7.44 -29.19 12.57
CA HIS A 401 -8.15 -28.84 13.80
C HIS A 401 -8.38 -27.34 13.94
N GLY A 402 -8.03 -26.55 12.91
CA GLY A 402 -8.18 -25.11 12.92
C GLY A 402 -7.06 -24.38 13.66
N GLN A 403 -5.97 -25.06 14.04
CA GLN A 403 -4.84 -24.45 14.73
C GLN A 403 -3.79 -23.97 13.72
N LEU A 404 -3.27 -22.75 13.92
CA LEU A 404 -2.24 -22.18 13.06
C LEU A 404 -0.87 -22.78 13.43
N ARG A 405 -0.07 -23.16 12.42
CA ARG A 405 1.25 -23.79 12.54
C ARG A 405 2.24 -23.20 11.54
N LEU A 406 3.53 -23.39 11.79
CA LEU A 406 4.60 -22.96 10.87
C LEU A 406 4.86 -24.05 9.82
N LEU A 407 4.81 -23.70 8.54
CA LEU A 407 5.17 -24.58 7.44
C LEU A 407 6.68 -24.55 7.21
N ALA A 408 7.34 -25.70 7.32
CA ALA A 408 8.74 -25.88 7.00
C ALA A 408 8.97 -25.88 5.47
N ARG A 409 9.07 -24.69 4.87
CA ARG A 409 9.34 -24.53 3.43
C ARG A 409 10.80 -24.74 3.10
N ASN A 410 11.07 -25.22 1.89
CA ASN A 410 12.42 -25.41 1.36
C ASN A 410 12.69 -24.43 0.19
N PRO A 411 13.10 -23.18 0.46
CA PRO A 411 13.24 -22.16 -0.58
C PRO A 411 14.31 -22.49 -1.63
N VAL A 412 15.32 -23.29 -1.25
CA VAL A 412 16.36 -23.77 -2.17
C VAL A 412 15.74 -24.72 -3.20
N GLU A 413 14.88 -25.63 -2.75
CA GLU A 413 14.17 -26.55 -3.62
C GLU A 413 13.11 -25.84 -4.46
N GLU A 414 12.33 -24.91 -3.89
CA GLU A 414 11.36 -24.10 -4.63
C GLU A 414 12.03 -23.30 -5.77
N GLN A 415 13.19 -22.71 -5.50
CA GLN A 415 13.96 -22.00 -6.53
C GLN A 415 14.51 -22.97 -7.60
N GLN A 416 14.91 -24.19 -7.21
CA GLN A 416 15.31 -25.21 -8.17
C GLN A 416 14.14 -25.61 -9.08
N ARG A 417 12.94 -25.81 -8.51
CA ARG A 417 11.71 -26.08 -9.26
C ARG A 417 11.38 -24.95 -10.24
N GLU A 418 11.51 -23.70 -9.83
CA GLU A 418 11.33 -22.60 -10.78
C GLU A 418 12.32 -22.65 -11.96
N ARG A 419 13.59 -23.00 -11.73
CA ARG A 419 14.57 -23.15 -12.80
C ARG A 419 14.23 -24.29 -13.77
N GLU A 420 13.56 -25.35 -13.31
CA GLU A 420 13.04 -26.43 -14.17
C GLU A 420 11.96 -25.92 -15.13
N LEU A 421 11.06 -25.03 -14.66
CA LEU A 421 10.08 -24.35 -15.52
C LEU A 421 10.78 -23.53 -16.61
N GLN A 422 11.81 -22.77 -16.23
CA GLN A 422 12.59 -21.97 -17.20
C GLN A 422 13.31 -22.86 -18.22
N ALA A 423 13.89 -23.97 -17.78
CA ALA A 423 14.59 -24.93 -18.66
C ALA A 423 13.65 -25.62 -19.66
N THR A 424 12.37 -25.78 -19.29
CA THR A 424 11.33 -26.36 -20.16
C THR A 424 10.62 -25.32 -21.03
N GLY A 425 11.04 -24.05 -20.95
CA GLY A 425 10.58 -22.98 -21.81
C GLY A 425 9.40 -22.17 -21.26
N LEU A 426 9.08 -22.30 -19.97
CA LEU A 426 8.11 -21.44 -19.26
C LEU A 426 8.83 -20.29 -18.55
N TYR A 427 8.41 -19.07 -18.84
CA TYR A 427 9.01 -17.86 -18.28
C TYR A 427 7.96 -17.03 -17.56
N ARG A 428 8.38 -16.33 -16.49
CA ARG A 428 7.51 -15.39 -15.77
C ARG A 428 6.97 -14.34 -16.74
N ASP A 429 5.66 -14.15 -16.73
CA ASP A 429 5.00 -13.06 -17.44
C ASP A 429 5.36 -11.74 -16.77
N ALA A 430 5.97 -10.82 -17.53
CA ALA A 430 6.31 -9.48 -17.06
C ALA A 430 5.08 -8.58 -16.91
N ARG A 431 3.94 -8.96 -17.50
CA ARG A 431 2.70 -8.18 -17.51
C ARG A 431 1.48 -9.08 -17.25
N PRO A 432 1.40 -9.71 -16.06
CA PRO A 432 0.30 -10.60 -15.71
C PRO A 432 -1.03 -9.85 -15.77
N VAL A 433 -2.00 -10.49 -16.42
CA VAL A 433 -3.27 -9.86 -16.75
C VAL A 433 -4.42 -10.37 -15.87
N ALA A 434 -4.28 -11.59 -15.33
CA ALA A 434 -5.22 -12.16 -14.38
C ALA A 434 -4.87 -11.74 -12.93
N HIS A 435 -5.89 -11.50 -12.10
CA HIS A 435 -5.72 -11.32 -10.66
C HIS A 435 -6.06 -12.63 -9.95
N LEU A 436 -5.02 -13.37 -9.58
CA LEU A 436 -5.15 -14.60 -8.80
C LEU A 436 -4.98 -14.29 -7.30
N PRO A 437 -5.62 -15.08 -6.42
CA PRO A 437 -5.35 -15.01 -4.98
C PRO A 437 -3.84 -15.13 -4.71
N GLY A 438 -3.31 -14.29 -3.81
CA GLY A 438 -1.90 -14.34 -3.42
C GLY A 438 -0.90 -13.74 -4.41
N ASN A 439 -1.34 -13.10 -5.50
CA ASN A 439 -0.46 -12.54 -6.56
C ASN A 439 0.53 -13.56 -7.12
N ALA A 440 0.10 -14.81 -7.27
CA ALA A 440 0.95 -15.88 -7.79
C ALA A 440 1.57 -15.50 -9.15
N PRO A 441 2.87 -15.75 -9.37
CA PRO A 441 3.52 -15.47 -10.64
C PRO A 441 2.88 -16.29 -11.75
N GLN A 442 2.62 -15.62 -12.87
CA GLN A 442 2.09 -16.24 -14.08
C GLN A 442 3.25 -16.62 -15.00
N PHE A 443 3.14 -17.77 -15.64
CA PHE A 443 4.15 -18.29 -16.56
C PHE A 443 3.55 -18.45 -17.96
N LEU A 444 4.35 -18.12 -18.96
CA LEU A 444 4.01 -18.24 -20.38
C LEU A 444 5.08 -19.06 -21.11
N PRO A 445 4.69 -19.90 -22.08
CA PRO A 445 5.65 -20.59 -22.93
C PRO A 445 6.41 -19.58 -23.80
N GLN A 446 7.66 -19.89 -24.10
CA GLN A 446 8.48 -19.11 -25.02
C GLN A 446 7.77 -18.98 -26.37
N GLY A 447 7.47 -17.74 -26.78
CA GLY A 447 6.73 -17.47 -28.02
C GLY A 447 5.21 -17.63 -27.93
N GLY A 448 4.65 -17.98 -26.77
CA GLY A 448 3.20 -18.05 -26.53
C GLY A 448 2.50 -19.31 -27.06
N ASP A 449 3.25 -20.32 -27.52
CA ASP A 449 2.70 -21.55 -28.09
C ASP A 449 2.42 -22.62 -27.03
N TRP A 450 1.20 -22.59 -26.51
CA TRP A 450 0.73 -23.53 -25.48
C TRP A 450 0.59 -24.97 -25.97
N ALA A 451 0.14 -25.18 -27.21
CA ALA A 451 -0.08 -26.51 -27.74
C ALA A 451 1.24 -27.28 -27.90
N ARG A 452 2.27 -26.60 -28.41
CA ARG A 452 3.63 -27.17 -28.49
C ARG A 452 4.21 -27.45 -27.11
N PHE A 453 4.03 -26.53 -26.16
CA PHE A 453 4.46 -26.74 -24.77
C PHE A 453 3.82 -28.00 -24.17
N MET A 454 2.49 -28.16 -24.32
CA MET A 454 1.76 -29.30 -23.77
C MET A 454 2.22 -30.65 -24.33
N HIS A 455 2.63 -30.70 -25.61
CA HIS A 455 3.08 -31.94 -26.22
C HIS A 455 4.57 -32.24 -25.98
N GLU A 456 5.45 -31.26 -26.20
CA GLU A 456 6.90 -31.48 -26.18
C GLU A 456 7.53 -31.33 -24.80
N LYS A 457 7.00 -30.41 -23.98
CA LYS A 457 7.67 -29.93 -22.74
C LYS A 457 6.97 -30.41 -21.48
N ALA A 458 5.64 -30.47 -21.45
CA ALA A 458 4.91 -30.98 -20.28
C ALA A 458 5.31 -32.43 -19.90
N PRO A 459 5.54 -33.39 -20.84
CA PRO A 459 6.03 -34.72 -20.47
C PRO A 459 7.40 -34.71 -19.78
N GLN A 460 8.25 -33.73 -20.07
CA GLN A 460 9.56 -33.57 -19.43
C GLN A 460 9.40 -33.11 -17.97
N LEU A 461 8.45 -32.20 -17.70
CA LEU A 461 8.10 -31.79 -16.35
C LEU A 461 7.51 -32.95 -15.54
N LEU A 462 6.60 -33.74 -16.14
CA LEU A 462 6.07 -34.95 -15.51
C LEU A 462 7.19 -35.92 -15.11
N ALA A 463 8.18 -36.14 -15.99
CA ALA A 463 9.34 -36.98 -15.69
C ALA A 463 10.26 -36.40 -14.58
N GLN A 464 10.24 -35.09 -14.35
CA GLN A 464 10.97 -34.39 -13.28
C GLN A 464 10.20 -34.37 -11.93
N GLY A 465 9.03 -35.01 -11.89
CA GLY A 465 8.19 -35.12 -10.69
C GLY A 465 7.15 -34.02 -10.54
N TRP A 466 6.92 -33.20 -11.58
CA TRP A 466 5.80 -32.27 -11.60
C TRP A 466 4.47 -32.99 -11.83
N ARG A 467 3.41 -32.49 -11.20
CA ARG A 467 2.04 -32.70 -11.66
C ARG A 467 1.63 -31.56 -12.57
N VAL A 468 0.98 -31.86 -13.69
CA VAL A 468 0.45 -30.83 -14.60
C VAL A 468 -1.07 -30.94 -14.57
N GLU A 469 -1.74 -29.88 -14.13
CA GLU A 469 -3.18 -29.86 -13.86
C GLU A 469 -3.83 -28.74 -14.68
N PRO A 470 -4.40 -29.06 -15.85
CA PRO A 470 -5.23 -28.09 -16.57
C PRO A 470 -6.55 -27.87 -15.85
N ASP A 471 -6.98 -26.61 -15.77
CA ASP A 471 -8.36 -26.28 -15.40
C ASP A 471 -9.34 -26.90 -16.43
N PRO A 472 -10.59 -27.23 -16.04
CA PRO A 472 -11.57 -27.85 -16.93
C PRO A 472 -11.80 -27.08 -18.23
N ASP A 473 -11.69 -25.74 -18.19
CA ASP A 473 -11.92 -24.84 -19.32
C ASP A 473 -10.62 -24.42 -20.04
N PHE A 474 -9.50 -25.08 -19.74
CA PHE A 474 -8.21 -24.77 -20.37
C PHE A 474 -8.24 -25.06 -21.88
N ARG A 475 -7.88 -24.06 -22.69
CA ARG A 475 -8.13 -24.04 -24.15
C ARG A 475 -7.06 -24.71 -25.00
N HIS A 476 -6.03 -25.27 -24.38
CA HIS A 476 -4.92 -25.91 -25.10
C HIS A 476 -4.74 -27.36 -24.68
N THR A 477 -5.81 -27.99 -24.19
CA THR A 477 -5.83 -29.44 -24.03
C THR A 477 -5.71 -30.09 -25.39
N VAL A 478 -4.60 -30.80 -25.59
CA VAL A 478 -4.29 -31.52 -26.83
C VAL A 478 -4.67 -32.98 -26.63
N SER A 479 -5.65 -33.44 -27.40
CA SER A 479 -5.93 -34.89 -27.52
C SER A 479 -5.24 -35.41 -28.78
N GLU A 480 -4.44 -36.46 -28.62
CA GLU A 480 -3.84 -37.17 -29.76
C GLU A 480 -4.93 -38.03 -30.42
N VAL A 481 -4.93 -38.06 -31.75
CA VAL A 481 -5.90 -38.85 -32.51
C VAL A 481 -5.39 -40.29 -32.63
N ASP A 482 -6.12 -41.22 -32.01
CA ASP A 482 -5.75 -42.63 -31.94
C ASP A 482 -5.76 -43.27 -33.33
N THR A 483 -6.89 -43.12 -34.06
CA THR A 483 -7.13 -43.79 -35.35
C THR A 483 -7.82 -42.86 -36.35
N ILE A 484 -7.42 -42.94 -37.62
CA ILE A 484 -8.14 -42.33 -38.75
C ILE A 484 -8.85 -43.47 -39.49
N THR A 485 -10.17 -43.38 -39.62
CA THR A 485 -11.01 -44.35 -40.32
C THR A 485 -11.56 -43.74 -41.59
N LEU A 486 -11.36 -44.43 -42.72
CA LEU A 486 -11.94 -44.06 -44.01
C LEU A 486 -13.22 -44.87 -44.21
N ASP A 487 -14.37 -44.21 -44.22
CA ASP A 487 -15.66 -44.87 -44.43
C ASP A 487 -16.16 -44.59 -45.85
N VAL A 488 -16.42 -45.65 -46.61
CA VAL A 488 -16.81 -45.55 -48.02
C VAL A 488 -18.23 -46.08 -48.16
N HIS A 489 -19.17 -45.14 -48.23
CA HIS A 489 -20.58 -45.43 -48.41
C HIS A 489 -20.93 -45.38 -49.89
N ARG A 490 -21.77 -46.31 -50.33
CA ARG A 490 -22.27 -46.33 -51.71
C ARG A 490 -23.54 -45.49 -51.79
N ASP A 491 -23.61 -44.55 -52.73
CA ASP A 491 -24.77 -43.66 -52.85
C ASP A 491 -26.03 -44.50 -53.21
N PRO A 492 -27.08 -44.48 -52.38
CA PRO A 492 -28.31 -45.23 -52.64
C PRO A 492 -29.09 -44.74 -53.88
N LYS A 493 -28.76 -43.56 -54.45
CA LYS A 493 -29.42 -42.99 -55.64
C LYS A 493 -28.65 -43.21 -56.94
N GLU A 494 -27.33 -43.39 -56.90
CA GLU A 494 -26.51 -43.68 -58.08
C GLU A 494 -25.49 -44.80 -57.84
N SER A 495 -25.74 -45.97 -58.44
CA SER A 495 -24.96 -47.21 -58.23
C SER A 495 -23.46 -47.18 -58.60
N SER A 496 -23.01 -46.10 -59.26
CA SER A 496 -21.64 -45.84 -59.69
C SER A 496 -20.93 -44.73 -58.91
N TRP A 497 -21.58 -44.12 -57.91
CA TRP A 497 -20.98 -43.08 -57.07
C TRP A 497 -20.77 -43.58 -55.63
N PHE A 498 -19.64 -43.22 -55.04
CA PHE A 498 -19.29 -43.53 -53.65
C PHE A 498 -19.10 -42.21 -52.90
N GLU A 499 -19.72 -42.09 -51.73
CA GLU A 499 -19.44 -41.04 -50.76
C GLU A 499 -18.34 -41.53 -49.82
N VAL A 500 -17.19 -40.84 -49.84
CA VAL A 500 -16.07 -41.12 -48.94
C VAL A 500 -16.14 -40.14 -47.77
N GLY A 501 -16.46 -40.66 -46.59
CA GLY A 501 -16.36 -39.98 -45.30
C GLY A 501 -15.00 -40.21 -44.68
N LEU A 502 -14.39 -39.15 -44.15
CA LEU A 502 -13.10 -39.23 -43.47
C LEU A 502 -13.34 -38.86 -42.02
N ASP A 503 -13.23 -39.84 -41.13
CA ASP A 503 -13.57 -39.71 -39.73
C ASP A 503 -12.36 -40.05 -38.85
N ILE A 504 -12.29 -39.41 -37.68
CA ILE A 504 -11.26 -39.66 -36.67
C ILE A 504 -11.91 -40.05 -35.34
N GLU A 505 -11.23 -40.92 -34.59
CA GLU A 505 -11.65 -41.32 -33.25
C GLU A 505 -10.79 -40.61 -32.20
N VAL A 506 -11.45 -39.92 -31.26
CA VAL A 506 -10.81 -39.18 -30.15
C VAL A 506 -11.59 -39.45 -28.87
N GLU A 507 -10.94 -40.02 -27.86
CA GLU A 507 -11.55 -40.33 -26.55
C GLU A 507 -12.88 -41.11 -26.68
N GLY A 508 -12.95 -42.03 -27.66
CA GLY A 508 -14.13 -42.86 -27.94
C GLY A 508 -15.28 -42.16 -28.66
N GLN A 509 -15.06 -40.96 -29.21
CA GLN A 509 -16.02 -40.25 -30.05
C GLN A 509 -15.53 -40.13 -31.50
N THR A 510 -16.42 -40.36 -32.46
CA THR A 510 -16.13 -40.23 -33.90
C THR A 510 -16.43 -38.80 -34.38
N LEU A 511 -15.46 -38.15 -35.02
CA LEU A 511 -15.55 -36.78 -35.55
C LEU A 511 -15.21 -36.74 -37.04
N ALA A 512 -15.96 -35.97 -37.83
CA ALA A 512 -15.68 -35.78 -39.25
C ALA A 512 -14.44 -34.89 -39.47
N LEU A 513 -13.43 -35.43 -40.15
CA LEU A 513 -12.13 -34.80 -40.35
C LEU A 513 -12.14 -33.73 -41.47
N ALA A 514 -12.98 -33.89 -42.49
CA ALA A 514 -13.04 -33.00 -43.66
C ALA A 514 -13.22 -31.50 -43.32
N PRO A 515 -14.18 -31.06 -42.48
CA PRO A 515 -14.32 -29.65 -42.13
C PRO A 515 -13.14 -29.11 -41.31
N LEU A 516 -12.46 -29.98 -40.54
CA LEU A 516 -11.29 -29.61 -39.73
C LEU A 516 -10.07 -29.34 -40.62
N LEU A 517 -9.88 -30.18 -41.65
CA LEU A 517 -8.82 -30.01 -42.66
C LEU A 517 -8.96 -28.71 -43.44
N GLN A 518 -10.20 -28.34 -43.82
CA GLN A 518 -10.44 -27.07 -44.52
C GLN A 518 -9.99 -25.86 -43.70
N GLN A 519 -10.16 -25.89 -42.38
CA GLN A 519 -9.71 -24.80 -41.52
C GLN A 519 -8.19 -24.73 -41.44
N VAL A 520 -7.48 -25.86 -41.43
CA VAL A 520 -6.01 -25.89 -41.49
C VAL A 520 -5.50 -25.32 -42.81
N LEU A 521 -6.08 -25.73 -43.95
CA LEU A 521 -5.70 -25.22 -45.26
C LEU A 521 -5.85 -23.69 -45.37
N ASN A 522 -6.86 -23.13 -44.70
CA ASN A 522 -7.10 -21.69 -44.67
C ASN A 522 -6.21 -20.93 -43.69
N THR A 523 -5.71 -21.58 -42.64
CA THR A 523 -4.98 -20.93 -41.54
C THR A 523 -3.47 -21.06 -41.68
N ASP A 524 -2.97 -22.18 -42.23
CA ASP A 524 -1.54 -22.42 -42.47
C ASP A 524 -1.23 -22.44 -43.99
N PRO A 525 -0.58 -21.39 -44.53
CA PRO A 525 -0.26 -21.28 -45.96
C PRO A 525 0.64 -22.39 -46.50
N ARG A 526 1.38 -23.10 -45.63
CA ARG A 526 2.28 -24.19 -46.03
C ARG A 526 1.51 -25.37 -46.61
N TRP A 527 0.29 -25.61 -46.10
CA TRP A 527 -0.59 -26.67 -46.57
C TRP A 527 -1.36 -26.30 -47.85
N SER A 528 -1.77 -25.03 -48.02
CA SER A 528 -2.55 -24.60 -49.20
C SER A 528 -1.72 -24.26 -50.44
N ARG A 529 -0.43 -23.93 -50.29
CA ARG A 529 0.45 -23.52 -51.41
C ARG A 529 1.32 -24.66 -51.98
N GLY A 530 0.99 -25.91 -51.68
CA GLY A 530 1.75 -27.08 -52.15
C GLY A 530 3.15 -27.20 -51.55
N GLN A 531 3.39 -26.59 -50.39
CA GLN A 531 4.64 -26.68 -49.64
C GLN A 531 4.54 -27.71 -48.50
N ALA A 532 3.56 -28.61 -48.52
CA ALA A 532 3.41 -29.65 -47.50
C ALA A 532 4.66 -30.54 -47.36
N ALA A 533 5.48 -30.66 -48.41
CA ALA A 533 6.76 -31.38 -48.36
C ALA A 533 7.84 -30.70 -47.51
N SER A 534 7.72 -29.40 -47.17
CA SER A 534 8.65 -28.70 -46.26
C SER A 534 8.29 -28.83 -44.78
N ILE A 535 7.15 -29.44 -44.49
CA ILE A 535 6.68 -29.76 -43.15
C ILE A 535 7.28 -31.10 -42.78
N GLU A 536 7.89 -31.26 -41.61
CA GLU A 536 8.45 -32.56 -41.21
C GLU A 536 7.32 -33.56 -40.90
N ASP A 537 7.50 -34.86 -41.15
CA ASP A 537 6.42 -35.86 -40.92
C ASP A 537 5.99 -35.94 -39.45
N ASP A 538 6.91 -35.68 -38.52
CA ASP A 538 6.63 -35.63 -37.08
C ASP A 538 6.10 -34.25 -36.61
N GLU A 539 6.03 -33.25 -37.49
CA GLU A 539 5.47 -31.94 -37.14
C GLU A 539 3.98 -32.06 -36.84
N LEU A 540 3.52 -31.48 -35.72
CA LEU A 540 2.11 -31.56 -35.32
C LEU A 540 1.28 -30.46 -35.97
N VAL A 541 0.16 -30.87 -36.53
CA VAL A 541 -0.88 -30.00 -37.07
C VAL A 541 -2.03 -29.96 -36.08
N LEU A 542 -2.38 -28.74 -35.66
CA LEU A 542 -3.48 -28.51 -34.74
C LEU A 542 -4.78 -28.33 -35.52
N LEU A 543 -5.74 -29.23 -35.27
CA LEU A 543 -7.10 -29.11 -35.76
C LEU A 543 -7.99 -28.45 -34.69
N PRO A 544 -8.79 -27.44 -35.05
CA PRO A 544 -9.78 -26.84 -34.16
C PRO A 544 -10.95 -27.81 -33.91
N ALA A 545 -11.18 -28.26 -32.68
CA ALA A 545 -12.37 -29.04 -32.33
C ALA A 545 -13.53 -28.14 -31.86
N ALA A 546 -14.69 -28.73 -31.56
CA ALA A 546 -15.82 -28.01 -30.99
C ALA A 546 -15.42 -27.32 -29.66
N GLY A 547 -15.66 -26.01 -29.56
CA GLY A 547 -15.35 -25.22 -28.37
C GLY A 547 -13.85 -24.87 -28.24
N PRO A 548 -13.31 -24.82 -27.01
CA PRO A 548 -11.92 -24.43 -26.77
C PRO A 548 -10.90 -25.54 -27.05
N ARG A 549 -11.33 -26.75 -27.42
CA ARG A 549 -10.45 -27.92 -27.55
C ARG A 549 -9.63 -27.90 -28.86
N ARG A 550 -8.43 -28.49 -28.83
CA ARG A 550 -7.57 -28.69 -30.01
C ARG A 550 -7.21 -30.16 -30.15
N LEU A 551 -7.27 -30.68 -31.38
CA LEU A 551 -6.78 -32.03 -31.70
C LEU A 551 -5.41 -31.88 -32.35
N ALA A 552 -4.48 -32.75 -32.02
CA ALA A 552 -3.19 -32.79 -32.70
C ALA A 552 -3.06 -34.06 -33.54
N LEU A 553 -2.60 -33.88 -34.78
CA LEU A 553 -2.27 -34.94 -35.70
C LEU A 553 -0.88 -34.70 -36.27
N ARG A 554 -0.08 -35.76 -36.39
CA ARG A 554 1.22 -35.68 -37.08
C ARG A 554 1.01 -35.37 -38.56
N ALA A 555 1.80 -34.45 -39.10
CA ALA A 555 1.76 -34.05 -40.49
C ALA A 555 1.93 -35.24 -41.43
N GLY A 556 2.77 -36.22 -41.09
CA GLY A 556 2.94 -37.45 -41.86
C GLY A 556 1.66 -38.29 -42.00
N ARG A 557 0.71 -38.17 -41.06
CA ARG A 557 -0.63 -38.79 -41.18
C ARG A 557 -1.60 -37.97 -42.03
N LEU A 558 -1.36 -36.67 -42.19
CA LEU A 558 -2.22 -35.74 -42.92
C LEU A 558 -1.79 -35.54 -44.38
N LYS A 559 -0.49 -35.55 -44.66
CA LYS A 559 0.07 -35.42 -46.02
C LYS A 559 -0.51 -36.42 -47.04
N PRO A 560 -0.83 -37.67 -46.70
CA PRO A 560 -1.44 -38.59 -47.67
C PRO A 560 -2.91 -38.26 -48.00
N LEU A 561 -3.55 -37.39 -47.22
CA LEU A 561 -4.97 -37.05 -47.32
C LEU A 561 -5.24 -35.72 -48.05
N ILE A 562 -4.19 -34.94 -48.31
CA ILE A 562 -4.19 -33.62 -48.98
C ILE A 562 -3.35 -33.76 -50.25
#